data_AF-I2JL58-F1
#
_entry.id   AF-I2JL58-F1
#
_cell.length_a   1.000
_cell.length_b   1.000
_cell.length_c   1.000
_cell.angle_alpha   90.00
_cell.angle_beta   90.00
_cell.angle_gamma   90.00
#
_symmetry.space_group_name_H-M   'P 1'
#
loop_
_entity.id
_entity.type
_entity.pdbx_description
1 polymer ?
#
loop_
_entity_poly.entity_id
_entity_poly.type
_entity_poly.pdbx_seq_one_letter_code
_entity_poly.pdbx_strand_id
1 'polypeptide(L)'
;MFLKLNSLEQVQSRVGSLPAPRDLKVIDHIDEHAQRWLSYTCFGFIGFGNAGYIDLSAAGGEGFVSVLDAKHLQIPLSALDSGSIVESGLSFGALFIVSGMDETLRVNGKVANVADGLLSLEVEECYLHCAKAFRRSNFWAPRSLEQSSHEVSEFIQQVQFLALASINSSGQADVSLKGDLENFLIQEEEGVIYLADRPGNRRIDSFRNIIEQPEVSMIGIVPGCTDILTLRGSAELRTDGGLLQRFKVQGKEPKLVTKINLSSIEIKPSIALAKSALWSPQIAPKDLIPSEIFKSHIQQSNARSIQAKIARAAVSLPGAMKKGLEIDYKKNMY
;
A
#
# COMPACT_ATOMS: atom_id res chain seq x y z
N MET A 1 -5.67 29.04 5.79
CA MET A 1 -5.30 27.61 5.68
C MET A 1 -6.54 26.84 5.28
N PHE A 2 -6.49 25.98 4.25
CA PHE A 2 -7.67 25.32 3.69
C PHE A 2 -8.08 24.13 4.55
N LEU A 3 -9.35 24.06 5.01
CA LEU A 3 -9.83 22.92 5.79
C LEU A 3 -9.95 21.64 4.94
N LYS A 4 -10.40 21.78 3.68
CA LYS A 4 -10.43 20.71 2.67
C LYS A 4 -9.44 21.01 1.54
N LEU A 5 -8.65 20.02 1.12
CA LEU A 5 -7.68 20.13 0.03
C LEU A 5 -8.32 19.57 -1.26
N ASN A 6 -8.41 20.40 -2.30
CA ASN A 6 -9.05 20.09 -3.58
C ASN A 6 -8.08 20.20 -4.78
N SER A 7 -6.79 20.46 -4.54
CA SER A 7 -5.79 20.53 -5.60
C SER A 7 -4.45 19.95 -5.17
N LEU A 8 -3.63 19.55 -6.14
CA LEU A 8 -2.31 19.00 -5.88
C LEU A 8 -1.37 20.04 -5.25
N GLU A 9 -1.48 21.31 -5.62
CA GLU A 9 -0.71 22.39 -5.02
C GLU A 9 -1.03 22.53 -3.53
N GLN A 10 -2.31 22.46 -3.17
CA GLN A 10 -2.74 22.48 -1.77
C GLN A 10 -2.18 21.28 -1.01
N VAL A 11 -2.24 20.07 -1.57
CA VAL A 11 -1.64 18.88 -0.96
C VAL A 11 -0.14 19.05 -0.78
N GLN A 12 0.60 19.45 -1.82
CA GLN A 12 2.05 19.62 -1.78
C GLN A 12 2.50 20.70 -0.79
N SER A 13 1.72 21.78 -0.63
CA SER A 13 1.99 22.81 0.38
C SER A 13 1.97 22.26 1.81
N ARG A 14 1.22 21.16 2.05
CA ARG A 14 1.10 20.49 3.35
C ARG A 14 2.13 19.38 3.50
N VAL A 15 2.19 18.46 2.54
CA VAL A 15 3.00 17.23 2.67
C VAL A 15 4.45 17.39 2.24
N GLY A 16 4.74 18.46 1.49
CA GLY A 16 6.02 18.74 0.85
C GLY A 16 6.00 18.38 -0.65
N SER A 17 6.92 18.97 -1.40
CA SER A 17 7.06 18.70 -2.84
C SER A 17 7.50 17.27 -3.12
N LEU A 18 7.14 16.80 -4.32
CA LEU A 18 7.54 15.49 -4.82
C LEU A 18 9.05 15.46 -5.06
N PRO A 19 9.81 14.54 -4.43
CA PRO A 19 11.22 14.41 -4.71
C PRO A 19 11.42 13.94 -6.15
N ALA A 20 12.21 14.70 -6.94
CA ALA A 20 12.48 14.36 -8.34
C ALA A 20 13.00 12.93 -8.60
N PRO A 21 13.81 12.30 -7.72
CA PRO A 21 14.30 10.93 -7.93
C PRO A 21 13.29 9.83 -7.58
N ARG A 22 12.13 10.17 -7.00
CA ARG A 22 11.18 9.18 -6.43
C ARG A 22 10.72 8.17 -7.48
N ASP A 23 10.44 8.62 -8.68
CA ASP A 23 9.90 7.77 -9.76
C ASP A 23 11.00 7.01 -10.49
N LEU A 24 12.29 7.25 -10.17
CA LEU A 24 13.39 6.54 -10.82
C LEU A 24 13.40 5.05 -10.48
N LYS A 25 12.90 4.66 -9.31
CA LYS A 25 12.81 3.24 -8.94
C LYS A 25 11.62 2.51 -9.58
N VAL A 26 10.77 3.21 -10.33
CA VAL A 26 9.63 2.61 -11.03
C VAL A 26 10.14 2.09 -12.37
N ILE A 27 10.12 0.77 -12.51
CA ILE A 27 10.37 0.10 -13.79
C ILE A 27 9.04 -0.40 -14.34
N ASP A 28 8.99 -0.71 -15.64
CA ASP A 28 7.77 -1.11 -16.33
C ASP A 28 7.61 -2.63 -16.44
N HIS A 29 8.46 -3.43 -15.80
CA HIS A 29 8.53 -4.89 -15.96
C HIS A 29 8.96 -5.59 -14.66
N ILE A 30 8.83 -6.91 -14.63
CA ILE A 30 9.33 -7.79 -13.57
C ILE A 30 10.78 -8.14 -13.88
N ASP A 31 11.71 -7.59 -13.10
CA ASP A 31 13.13 -7.97 -13.16
C ASP A 31 13.43 -9.19 -12.27
N GLU A 32 14.68 -9.62 -12.21
CA GLU A 32 15.10 -10.78 -11.41
C GLU A 32 14.85 -10.60 -9.90
N HIS A 33 14.91 -9.36 -9.41
CA HIS A 33 14.66 -9.05 -8.01
C HIS A 33 13.18 -9.11 -7.68
N ALA A 34 12.33 -8.52 -8.54
CA ALA A 34 10.89 -8.59 -8.44
C ALA A 34 10.39 -10.04 -8.55
N GLN A 35 10.93 -10.82 -9.49
CA GLN A 35 10.60 -12.25 -9.60
C GLN A 35 10.96 -13.01 -8.32
N ARG A 36 12.14 -12.75 -7.74
CA ARG A 36 12.54 -13.37 -6.47
C ARG A 36 11.64 -12.93 -5.31
N TRP A 37 11.26 -11.66 -5.24
CA TRP A 37 10.30 -11.17 -4.24
C TRP A 37 8.96 -11.90 -4.35
N LEU A 38 8.43 -12.03 -5.57
CA LEU A 38 7.17 -12.72 -5.84
C LEU A 38 7.25 -14.21 -5.45
N SER A 39 8.40 -14.87 -5.63
CA SER A 39 8.55 -16.27 -5.19
C SER A 39 8.49 -16.48 -3.67
N TYR A 40 8.74 -15.45 -2.87
CA TYR A 40 8.59 -15.50 -1.40
C TYR A 40 7.27 -14.89 -0.91
N THR A 41 6.44 -14.39 -1.83
CA THR A 41 5.20 -13.71 -1.47
C THR A 41 4.17 -14.72 -0.95
N CYS A 42 3.63 -14.43 0.24
CA CYS A 42 2.62 -15.28 0.90
C CYS A 42 1.27 -14.58 1.08
N PHE A 43 1.26 -13.25 0.97
CA PHE A 43 0.07 -12.42 1.09
C PHE A 43 0.20 -11.16 0.22
N GLY A 44 -0.92 -10.55 -0.14
CA GLY A 44 -0.95 -9.28 -0.80
C GLY A 44 -2.32 -8.62 -0.78
N PHE A 45 -2.35 -7.37 -1.24
CA PHE A 45 -3.57 -6.63 -1.51
C PHE A 45 -3.64 -6.32 -2.99
N ILE A 46 -4.79 -6.55 -3.61
CA ILE A 46 -4.99 -6.29 -5.04
C ILE A 46 -6.27 -5.49 -5.20
N GLY A 47 -6.12 -4.25 -5.66
CA GLY A 47 -7.22 -3.37 -5.99
C GLY A 47 -7.56 -3.48 -7.47
N PHE A 48 -8.84 -3.59 -7.80
CA PHE A 48 -9.34 -3.68 -9.17
C PHE A 48 -10.35 -2.56 -9.42
N GLY A 49 -10.22 -1.87 -10.55
CA GLY A 49 -11.11 -0.76 -10.82
C GLY A 49 -11.03 -0.18 -12.22
N ASN A 50 -11.97 0.70 -12.49
CA ASN A 50 -12.05 1.57 -13.66
C ASN A 50 -12.57 2.95 -13.19
N ALA A 51 -12.75 3.89 -14.12
CA ALA A 51 -13.18 5.24 -13.75
C ALA A 51 -14.50 5.21 -12.96
N GLY A 52 -14.48 5.71 -11.72
CA GLY A 52 -15.64 5.76 -10.83
C GLY A 52 -15.89 4.51 -9.98
N TYR A 53 -15.09 3.45 -10.12
CA TYR A 53 -15.19 2.26 -9.29
C TYR A 53 -13.81 1.68 -8.96
N ILE A 54 -13.58 1.44 -7.67
CA ILE A 54 -12.43 0.69 -7.17
C ILE A 54 -12.89 -0.23 -6.05
N ASP A 55 -12.39 -1.45 -6.05
CA ASP A 55 -12.54 -2.40 -4.96
C ASP A 55 -11.19 -3.01 -4.59
N LEU A 56 -11.09 -3.62 -3.41
CA LEU A 56 -9.85 -4.13 -2.85
C LEU A 56 -10.05 -5.54 -2.30
N SER A 57 -9.16 -6.44 -2.71
CA SER A 57 -9.10 -7.81 -2.22
C SER A 57 -7.82 -8.06 -1.44
N ALA A 58 -7.89 -8.87 -0.40
CA ALA A 58 -6.74 -9.58 0.11
C ALA A 58 -6.51 -10.83 -0.75
N ALA A 59 -5.25 -11.18 -0.98
CA ALA A 59 -4.84 -12.31 -1.78
C ALA A 59 -3.77 -13.10 -1.03
N GLY A 60 -3.84 -14.44 -1.02
CA GLY A 60 -2.91 -15.22 -0.21
C GLY A 60 -2.99 -16.73 -0.42
N GLY A 61 -2.00 -17.41 0.15
CA GLY A 61 -1.73 -18.82 -0.04
C GLY A 61 -0.33 -19.06 -0.57
N GLU A 62 0.21 -20.25 -0.35
CA GLU A 62 1.55 -20.58 -0.82
C GLU A 62 1.62 -20.49 -2.35
N GLY A 63 2.57 -19.69 -2.88
CA GLY A 63 2.79 -19.58 -4.32
C GLY A 63 1.61 -19.02 -5.12
N PHE A 64 0.72 -18.22 -4.52
CA PHE A 64 -0.50 -17.74 -5.19
C PHE A 64 -0.24 -16.79 -6.38
N VAL A 65 0.99 -16.32 -6.56
CA VAL A 65 1.39 -15.47 -7.67
C VAL A 65 2.49 -16.15 -8.49
N SER A 66 2.23 -16.28 -9.79
CA SER A 66 3.17 -16.84 -10.76
C SER A 66 3.64 -15.76 -11.71
N VAL A 67 4.95 -15.73 -11.99
CA VAL A 67 5.54 -14.87 -13.04
C VAL A 67 5.57 -15.69 -14.32
N LEU A 68 4.81 -15.26 -15.35
CA LEU A 68 4.82 -15.92 -16.65
C LEU A 68 5.98 -15.42 -17.51
N ASP A 69 6.17 -14.10 -17.51
CA ASP A 69 7.28 -13.40 -18.17
C ASP A 69 7.49 -12.01 -17.52
N ALA A 70 8.35 -11.19 -18.11
CA ALA A 70 8.68 -9.86 -17.59
C ALA A 70 7.49 -8.87 -17.57
N LYS A 71 6.39 -9.17 -18.28
CA LYS A 71 5.21 -8.31 -18.41
C LYS A 71 3.93 -8.97 -17.90
N HIS A 72 3.95 -10.25 -17.53
CA HIS A 72 2.73 -10.95 -17.15
C HIS A 72 2.87 -11.72 -15.83
N LEU A 73 1.89 -11.50 -14.95
CA LEU A 73 1.66 -12.29 -13.75
C LEU A 73 0.39 -13.12 -13.91
N GLN A 74 0.29 -14.21 -13.16
CA GLN A 74 -0.91 -15.03 -13.05
C GLN A 74 -1.25 -15.30 -11.59
N ILE A 75 -2.53 -15.18 -11.25
CA ILE A 75 -3.06 -15.39 -9.90
C ILE A 75 -4.33 -16.25 -9.98
N PRO A 76 -4.51 -17.29 -9.15
CA PRO A 76 -5.78 -18.00 -9.04
C PRO A 76 -6.85 -17.09 -8.44
N LEU A 77 -8.05 -17.07 -9.03
CA LEU A 77 -9.19 -16.34 -8.46
C LEU A 77 -9.53 -16.84 -7.04
N SER A 78 -9.28 -18.13 -6.77
CA SER A 78 -9.46 -18.74 -5.45
C SER A 78 -8.47 -18.26 -4.38
N ALA A 79 -7.45 -17.48 -4.76
CA ALA A 79 -6.54 -16.84 -3.82
C ALA A 79 -7.10 -15.52 -3.25
N LEU A 80 -8.13 -14.94 -3.90
CA LEU A 80 -8.75 -13.68 -3.50
C LEU A 80 -9.86 -13.91 -2.45
N ASP A 81 -9.95 -13.01 -1.45
CA ASP A 81 -11.00 -13.06 -0.42
C ASP A 81 -12.31 -12.40 -0.82
N SER A 82 -12.26 -11.44 -1.74
CA SER A 82 -13.44 -10.71 -2.18
C SER A 82 -14.05 -11.35 -3.42
N GLY A 83 -15.38 -11.32 -3.51
CA GLY A 83 -16.10 -11.52 -4.76
C GLY A 83 -16.04 -10.28 -5.67
N SER A 84 -14.91 -9.54 -5.66
CA SER A 84 -14.75 -8.37 -6.53
C SER A 84 -15.07 -8.78 -7.97
N ILE A 85 -15.78 -7.91 -8.69
CA ILE A 85 -16.01 -8.13 -10.11
C ILE A 85 -14.66 -7.95 -10.80
N VAL A 86 -14.05 -9.05 -11.21
CA VAL A 86 -12.78 -9.05 -11.95
C VAL A 86 -13.08 -9.44 -13.39
N GLU A 87 -12.85 -8.50 -14.30
CA GLU A 87 -13.03 -8.68 -15.73
C GLU A 87 -11.81 -8.14 -16.50
N SER A 88 -11.64 -8.62 -17.73
CA SER A 88 -10.59 -8.11 -18.62
C SER A 88 -10.77 -6.60 -18.87
N GLY A 89 -9.66 -5.87 -18.92
CA GLY A 89 -9.62 -4.43 -19.15
C GLY A 89 -9.67 -3.56 -17.90
N LEU A 90 -10.00 -4.12 -16.72
CA LEU A 90 -9.85 -3.39 -15.46
C LEU A 90 -8.38 -3.04 -15.21
N SER A 91 -8.15 -1.91 -14.54
CA SER A 91 -6.83 -1.65 -13.97
C SER A 91 -6.69 -2.35 -12.64
N PHE A 92 -5.46 -2.70 -12.30
CA PHE A 92 -5.12 -3.15 -10.97
C PHE A 92 -3.94 -2.40 -10.38
N GLY A 93 -3.96 -2.29 -9.06
CA GLY A 93 -2.77 -2.00 -8.26
C GLY A 93 -2.61 -3.12 -7.24
N ALA A 94 -1.40 -3.61 -7.05
CA ALA A 94 -1.11 -4.72 -6.15
C ALA A 94 0.07 -4.41 -5.23
N LEU A 95 0.00 -4.93 -4.02
CA LEU A 95 1.09 -4.93 -3.05
C LEU A 95 1.34 -6.36 -2.58
N PHE A 96 2.54 -6.87 -2.85
CA PHE A 96 2.96 -8.22 -2.51
C PHE A 96 3.89 -8.19 -1.29
N ILE A 97 3.50 -8.95 -0.26
CA ILE A 97 4.12 -8.97 1.06
C ILE A 97 4.90 -10.28 1.22
N VAL A 98 6.15 -10.14 1.67
CA VAL A 98 7.02 -11.23 2.08
C VAL A 98 7.12 -11.20 3.61
N SER A 99 6.93 -12.34 4.25
CA SER A 99 6.96 -12.42 5.71
C SER A 99 8.32 -11.97 6.28
N GLY A 100 8.29 -11.12 7.30
CA GLY A 100 9.48 -10.54 7.94
C GLY A 100 10.18 -9.41 7.16
N MET A 101 9.67 -9.02 5.99
CA MET A 101 10.19 -7.88 5.24
C MET A 101 9.36 -6.63 5.53
N ASP A 102 9.99 -5.49 5.79
CA ASP A 102 9.24 -4.24 6.03
C ASP A 102 8.79 -3.58 4.70
N GLU A 103 9.54 -3.76 3.61
CA GLU A 103 9.16 -3.27 2.29
C GLU A 103 8.12 -4.18 1.64
N THR A 104 7.46 -3.68 0.58
CA THR A 104 6.54 -4.46 -0.25
C THR A 104 6.82 -4.23 -1.71
N LEU A 105 6.65 -5.24 -2.55
CA LEU A 105 6.71 -5.06 -3.99
C LEU A 105 5.34 -4.56 -4.46
N ARG A 106 5.32 -3.37 -5.05
CA ARG A 106 4.15 -2.84 -5.71
C ARG A 106 4.21 -3.15 -7.21
N VAL A 107 3.11 -3.66 -7.74
CA VAL A 107 2.92 -3.88 -9.16
C VAL A 107 1.58 -3.28 -9.58
N ASN A 108 1.56 -2.45 -10.62
CA ASN A 108 0.33 -1.92 -11.20
C ASN A 108 0.23 -2.33 -12.67
N GLY A 109 -0.98 -2.32 -13.21
CA GLY A 109 -1.21 -2.49 -14.63
C GLY A 109 -2.66 -2.82 -14.97
N LYS A 110 -2.86 -3.78 -15.87
CA LYS A 110 -4.17 -4.15 -16.42
C LYS A 110 -4.49 -5.63 -16.22
N VAL A 111 -5.78 -5.93 -16.03
CA VAL A 111 -6.29 -7.30 -16.14
C VAL A 111 -6.32 -7.65 -17.62
N ALA A 112 -5.38 -8.48 -18.06
CA ALA A 112 -5.28 -8.90 -19.45
C ALA A 112 -6.39 -9.91 -19.80
N ASN A 113 -6.61 -10.90 -18.93
CA ASN A 113 -7.61 -11.95 -19.16
C ASN A 113 -8.09 -12.57 -17.83
N VAL A 114 -9.30 -13.12 -17.86
CA VAL A 114 -9.88 -13.94 -16.78
C VAL A 114 -10.45 -15.19 -17.43
N ALA A 115 -9.82 -16.34 -17.21
CA ALA A 115 -10.22 -17.61 -17.81
C ALA A 115 -9.83 -18.78 -16.92
N ASP A 116 -10.64 -19.84 -16.89
CA ASP A 116 -10.34 -21.10 -16.20
C ASP A 116 -9.98 -20.95 -14.71
N GLY A 117 -10.60 -19.98 -14.02
CA GLY A 117 -10.31 -19.68 -12.61
C GLY A 117 -9.00 -18.94 -12.37
N LEU A 118 -8.34 -18.47 -13.44
CA LEU A 118 -7.07 -17.76 -13.41
C LEU A 118 -7.24 -16.32 -13.89
N LEU A 119 -6.53 -15.44 -13.20
CA LEU A 119 -6.39 -14.03 -13.50
C LEU A 119 -5.02 -13.78 -14.13
N SER A 120 -4.98 -13.31 -15.36
CA SER A 120 -3.75 -12.86 -16.03
C SER A 120 -3.64 -11.35 -15.95
N LEU A 121 -2.51 -10.86 -15.44
CA LEU A 121 -2.24 -9.44 -15.20
C LEU A 121 -1.08 -8.98 -16.07
N GLU A 122 -1.30 -7.92 -16.84
CA GLU A 122 -0.25 -7.20 -17.58
C GLU A 122 0.37 -6.12 -16.68
N VAL A 123 1.69 -6.12 -16.60
CA VAL A 123 2.49 -5.25 -15.74
C VAL A 123 2.86 -3.95 -16.47
N GLU A 124 2.46 -2.83 -15.89
CA GLU A 124 2.82 -1.48 -16.35
C GLU A 124 3.83 -0.79 -15.41
N GLU A 125 3.79 -1.11 -14.12
CA GLU A 125 4.73 -0.58 -13.13
C GLU A 125 5.14 -1.65 -12.12
N CYS A 126 6.41 -1.64 -11.69
CA CYS A 126 6.95 -2.53 -10.67
C CYS A 126 8.02 -1.80 -9.83
N TYR A 127 7.89 -1.80 -8.50
CA TYR A 127 8.86 -1.18 -7.59
C TYR A 127 8.61 -1.50 -6.12
N LEU A 128 9.65 -1.38 -5.29
CA LEU A 128 9.49 -1.48 -3.84
C LEU A 128 8.80 -0.24 -3.25
N HIS A 129 7.80 -0.48 -2.41
CA HIS A 129 7.17 0.48 -1.52
C HIS A 129 7.90 0.53 -0.16
N CYS A 130 7.69 1.61 0.59
CA CYS A 130 8.46 1.97 1.79
C CYS A 130 8.03 1.22 3.06
N ALA A 131 9.01 0.93 3.94
CA ALA A 131 8.89 0.22 5.22
C ALA A 131 8.07 0.90 6.35
N LYS A 132 7.75 2.19 6.22
CA LYS A 132 7.25 2.99 7.36
C LYS A 132 5.90 2.51 7.92
N ALA A 133 5.03 1.94 7.07
CA ALA A 133 3.75 1.41 7.52
C ALA A 133 3.96 0.22 8.48
N PHE A 134 4.75 -0.77 8.07
CA PHE A 134 5.07 -1.96 8.88
C PHE A 134 5.70 -1.60 10.22
N ARG A 135 6.67 -0.68 10.20
CA ARG A 135 7.38 -0.27 11.43
C ARG A 135 6.49 0.47 12.42
N ARG A 136 5.60 1.35 11.96
CA ARG A 136 4.68 2.08 12.85
C ARG A 136 3.60 1.17 13.42
N SER A 137 3.14 0.20 12.64
CA SER A 137 2.09 -0.73 13.06
C SER A 137 2.60 -1.89 13.91
N ASN A 138 3.91 -2.02 14.10
CA ASN A 138 4.54 -3.17 14.72
C ASN A 138 4.07 -4.50 14.09
N PHE A 139 3.91 -4.51 12.75
CA PHE A 139 3.19 -5.56 12.02
C PHE A 139 3.69 -6.98 12.31
N TRP A 140 5.01 -7.14 12.43
CA TRP A 140 5.67 -8.44 12.62
C TRP A 140 5.77 -8.90 14.08
N ALA A 141 5.29 -8.11 15.04
CA ALA A 141 5.33 -8.42 16.47
C ALA A 141 3.94 -8.18 17.10
N PRO A 142 2.93 -9.00 16.75
CA PRO A 142 1.58 -8.84 17.29
C PRO A 142 1.59 -8.98 18.82
N ARG A 143 0.80 -8.14 19.51
CA ARG A 143 0.74 -8.14 20.98
C ARG A 143 -0.06 -9.32 21.56
N SER A 144 -1.02 -9.84 20.80
CA SER A 144 -1.81 -11.03 21.14
C SER A 144 -2.17 -11.80 19.87
N LEU A 145 -2.37 -13.11 20.00
CA LEU A 145 -2.86 -14.01 18.94
C LEU A 145 -4.37 -14.34 19.12
N GLU A 146 -5.09 -13.58 19.97
CA GLU A 146 -6.50 -13.79 20.27
C GLU A 146 -7.46 -13.14 19.26
N GLN A 147 -8.73 -13.58 19.27
CA GLN A 147 -9.80 -13.08 18.39
C GLN A 147 -10.00 -11.58 18.58
N SER A 148 -9.88 -10.82 17.49
CA SER A 148 -10.33 -9.43 17.40
C SER A 148 -11.82 -9.33 17.75
N SER A 149 -12.25 -8.15 18.22
CA SER A 149 -13.67 -7.92 18.48
C SER A 149 -14.53 -8.16 17.24
N HIS A 150 -15.72 -8.74 17.43
CA HIS A 150 -16.73 -8.84 16.37
C HIS A 150 -17.55 -7.56 16.21
N GLU A 151 -17.37 -6.58 17.09
CA GLU A 151 -18.00 -5.27 16.96
C GLU A 151 -17.12 -4.33 16.12
N VAL A 152 -17.71 -3.74 15.08
CA VAL A 152 -17.01 -2.83 14.15
C VAL A 152 -16.32 -1.68 14.86
N SER A 153 -16.99 -1.06 15.85
CA SER A 153 -16.48 0.07 16.64
C SER A 153 -15.20 -0.29 17.42
N GLU A 154 -15.12 -1.49 17.97
CA GLU A 154 -13.96 -1.99 18.71
C GLU A 154 -12.85 -2.48 17.77
N PHE A 155 -13.20 -3.16 16.69
CA PHE A 155 -12.22 -3.62 15.69
C PHE A 155 -11.47 -2.44 15.07
N ILE A 156 -12.17 -1.35 14.73
CA ILE A 156 -11.57 -0.11 14.18
C ILE A 156 -10.45 0.42 15.09
N GLN A 157 -10.67 0.41 16.40
CA GLN A 157 -9.69 0.86 17.39
C GLN A 157 -8.43 -0.02 17.42
N GLN A 158 -8.56 -1.29 17.06
CA GLN A 158 -7.47 -2.25 17.01
C GLN A 158 -6.74 -2.26 15.66
N VAL A 159 -7.28 -1.66 14.60
CA VAL A 159 -6.63 -1.63 13.28
C VAL A 159 -5.32 -0.84 13.36
N GLN A 160 -4.21 -1.52 13.09
CA GLN A 160 -2.86 -0.93 13.10
C GLN A 160 -2.27 -0.82 11.70
N PHE A 161 -2.78 -1.59 10.74
CA PHE A 161 -2.25 -1.65 9.38
C PHE A 161 -3.40 -1.68 8.37
N LEU A 162 -3.23 -1.00 7.24
CA LEU A 162 -4.29 -0.84 6.28
C LEU A 162 -3.76 -0.71 4.86
N ALA A 163 -4.47 -1.30 3.90
CA ALA A 163 -4.30 -1.03 2.48
C ALA A 163 -5.47 -0.16 1.98
N LEU A 164 -5.16 0.89 1.22
CA LEU A 164 -6.11 1.79 0.58
C LEU A 164 -5.94 1.73 -0.93
N ALA A 165 -6.98 1.29 -1.62
CA ALA A 165 -7.10 1.31 -3.07
C ALA A 165 -7.81 2.59 -3.53
N SER A 166 -7.26 3.22 -4.56
CA SER A 166 -7.77 4.44 -5.18
C SER A 166 -7.46 4.40 -6.68
N ILE A 167 -8.21 5.13 -7.48
CA ILE A 167 -8.05 5.16 -8.94
C ILE A 167 -8.09 6.58 -9.44
N ASN A 168 -7.27 6.90 -10.45
CA ASN A 168 -7.28 8.24 -11.05
C ASN A 168 -8.31 8.37 -12.18
N SER A 169 -8.48 9.58 -12.70
CA SER A 169 -9.43 9.86 -13.78
C SER A 169 -9.13 9.14 -15.10
N SER A 170 -7.86 8.77 -15.34
CA SER A 170 -7.43 7.92 -16.46
C SER A 170 -7.62 6.42 -16.20
N GLY A 171 -8.22 6.05 -15.07
CA GLY A 171 -8.49 4.68 -14.69
C GLY A 171 -7.26 3.94 -14.17
N GLN A 172 -6.15 4.58 -13.80
CA GLN A 172 -4.97 3.89 -13.24
C GLN A 172 -5.18 3.63 -11.74
N ALA A 173 -5.12 2.35 -11.36
CA ALA A 173 -5.35 1.91 -9.98
C ALA A 173 -4.06 1.89 -9.15
N ASP A 174 -4.17 2.32 -7.90
CA ASP A 174 -3.08 2.37 -6.95
C ASP A 174 -3.51 1.80 -5.61
N VAL A 175 -2.66 0.97 -4.99
CA VAL A 175 -2.83 0.55 -3.60
C VAL A 175 -1.70 1.13 -2.75
N SER A 176 -2.04 1.67 -1.58
CA SER A 176 -1.11 2.28 -0.65
C SER A 176 -1.27 1.70 0.75
N LEU A 177 -0.14 1.50 1.44
CA LEU A 177 -0.13 1.02 2.81
C LEU A 177 -0.13 2.18 3.80
N LYS A 178 -0.90 2.02 4.86
CA LYS A 178 -0.98 2.90 6.01
C LYS A 178 -0.74 2.05 7.25
N GLY A 179 -0.10 2.64 8.25
CA GLY A 179 0.26 1.91 9.46
C GLY A 179 0.54 2.87 10.59
N ASP A 180 0.02 2.55 11.76
CA ASP A 180 0.20 3.29 13.00
C ASP A 180 -0.05 2.42 14.23
N LEU A 181 0.15 3.00 15.41
CA LEU A 181 -0.28 2.42 16.67
C LEU A 181 -1.81 2.24 16.69
N GLU A 182 -2.28 1.27 17.48
CA GLU A 182 -3.70 1.09 17.80
C GLU A 182 -4.34 2.42 18.22
N ASN A 183 -5.61 2.65 17.89
CA ASN A 183 -6.36 3.90 18.10
C ASN A 183 -5.87 5.14 17.34
N PHE A 184 -4.71 5.07 16.67
CA PHE A 184 -4.09 6.22 16.01
C PHE A 184 -4.03 6.13 14.49
N LEU A 185 -4.44 5.00 13.89
CA LEU A 185 -4.51 4.87 12.44
C LEU A 185 -5.86 5.36 11.90
N ILE A 186 -6.95 4.77 12.35
CA ILE A 186 -8.33 5.12 11.97
C ILE A 186 -9.20 5.37 13.19
N GLN A 187 -10.18 6.27 13.05
CA GLN A 187 -11.24 6.52 14.04
C GLN A 187 -12.58 6.68 13.32
N GLU A 188 -13.65 6.22 13.92
CA GLU A 188 -15.03 6.33 13.40
C GLU A 188 -15.84 7.32 14.24
N GLU A 189 -16.69 8.10 13.57
CA GLU A 189 -17.67 8.98 14.21
C GLU A 189 -18.82 9.25 13.22
N GLU A 190 -20.05 8.91 13.62
CA GLU A 190 -21.29 9.22 12.88
C GLU A 190 -21.30 8.72 11.41
N GLY A 191 -20.78 7.52 11.15
CA GLY A 191 -20.73 6.94 9.79
C GLY A 191 -19.57 7.46 8.94
N VAL A 192 -18.59 8.12 9.56
CA VAL A 192 -17.41 8.67 8.91
C VAL A 192 -16.16 8.02 9.48
N ILE A 193 -15.26 7.58 8.59
CA ILE A 193 -13.89 7.18 8.96
C ILE A 193 -12.93 8.35 8.76
N TYR A 194 -12.10 8.58 9.77
CA TYR A 194 -10.96 9.47 9.69
C TYR A 194 -9.69 8.63 9.72
N LEU A 195 -8.84 8.77 8.69
CA LEU A 195 -7.57 8.08 8.54
C LEU A 195 -6.42 9.08 8.71
N ALA A 196 -5.48 8.76 9.59
CA ALA A 196 -4.27 9.55 9.79
C ALA A 196 -3.26 9.37 8.66
N ASP A 197 -2.89 10.46 7.99
CA ASP A 197 -1.84 10.43 6.96
C ASP A 197 -0.47 10.82 7.52
N ARG A 198 0.29 9.78 7.89
CA ARG A 198 1.65 9.90 8.42
C ARG A 198 2.69 10.16 7.33
N PRO A 199 3.83 10.78 7.68
CA PRO A 199 4.92 10.97 6.73
C PRO A 199 5.36 9.65 6.07
N GLY A 200 5.36 9.66 4.74
CA GLY A 200 5.81 8.56 3.89
C GLY A 200 7.07 8.93 3.09
N ASN A 201 7.10 8.50 1.84
CA ASN A 201 8.09 8.89 0.81
C ASN A 201 7.62 10.11 -0.02
N ARG A 202 6.58 10.81 0.46
CA ARG A 202 5.90 11.91 -0.25
C ARG A 202 5.37 11.49 -1.62
N ARG A 203 5.06 10.22 -1.83
CA ARG A 203 4.29 9.77 -2.99
C ARG A 203 2.82 10.04 -2.71
N ILE A 204 2.21 10.86 -3.56
CA ILE A 204 0.87 11.42 -3.33
C ILE A 204 -0.19 10.80 -4.26
N ASP A 205 0.06 9.63 -4.87
CA ASP A 205 -0.88 9.08 -5.87
C ASP A 205 -2.27 8.92 -5.28
N SER A 206 -2.40 8.31 -4.09
CA SER A 206 -3.70 8.21 -3.42
C SER A 206 -4.37 9.57 -3.21
N PHE A 207 -3.62 10.62 -2.87
CA PHE A 207 -4.17 11.97 -2.70
C PHE A 207 -4.60 12.61 -4.01
N ARG A 208 -3.81 12.42 -5.08
CA ARG A 208 -4.19 12.84 -6.44
C ARG A 208 -5.47 12.13 -6.87
N ASN A 209 -5.48 10.81 -6.71
CA ASN A 209 -6.59 9.97 -7.08
C ASN A 209 -7.85 10.39 -6.32
N ILE A 210 -7.79 10.60 -4.99
CA ILE A 210 -8.92 11.08 -4.17
C ILE A 210 -9.46 12.45 -4.64
N ILE A 211 -8.59 13.36 -5.07
CA ILE A 211 -9.02 14.66 -5.60
C ILE A 211 -9.73 14.51 -6.95
N GLU A 212 -9.25 13.61 -7.81
CA GLU A 212 -9.83 13.37 -9.15
C GLU A 212 -11.08 12.48 -9.10
N GLN A 213 -11.06 11.45 -8.26
CA GLN A 213 -12.09 10.44 -8.05
C GLN A 213 -12.10 10.04 -6.56
N PRO A 214 -13.10 10.48 -5.79
CA PRO A 214 -13.09 10.35 -4.33
C PRO A 214 -13.36 8.93 -3.83
N GLU A 215 -13.82 8.01 -4.68
CA GLU A 215 -14.14 6.64 -4.27
C GLU A 215 -12.89 5.85 -3.89
N VAL A 216 -12.92 5.24 -2.71
CA VAL A 216 -11.85 4.40 -2.17
C VAL A 216 -12.40 3.08 -1.63
N SER A 217 -11.55 2.05 -1.65
CA SER A 217 -11.80 0.77 -0.97
C SER A 217 -10.60 0.43 -0.08
N MET A 218 -10.87 -0.07 1.13
CA MET A 218 -9.85 -0.26 2.16
C MET A 218 -10.00 -1.62 2.86
N ILE A 219 -8.86 -2.21 3.18
CA ILE A 219 -8.76 -3.39 4.06
C ILE A 219 -7.87 -3.03 5.25
N GLY A 220 -8.46 -3.05 6.45
CA GLY A 220 -7.79 -2.90 7.73
C GLY A 220 -7.45 -4.25 8.37
N ILE A 221 -6.25 -4.34 8.95
CA ILE A 221 -5.72 -5.53 9.62
C ILE A 221 -5.34 -5.18 11.06
N VAL A 222 -5.71 -6.07 11.97
CA VAL A 222 -5.15 -6.18 13.32
C VAL A 222 -4.06 -7.25 13.27
N PRO A 223 -2.77 -6.90 13.42
CA PRO A 223 -1.69 -7.88 13.42
C PRO A 223 -1.95 -8.99 14.45
N GLY A 224 -1.85 -10.25 14.01
CA GLY A 224 -2.16 -11.43 14.83
C GLY A 224 -3.56 -12.00 14.61
N CYS A 225 -4.48 -11.27 13.98
CA CYS A 225 -5.84 -11.72 13.67
C CYS A 225 -5.98 -12.22 12.23
N THR A 226 -6.93 -13.11 11.98
CA THR A 226 -7.28 -13.57 10.62
C THR A 226 -8.52 -12.88 10.05
N ASP A 227 -9.25 -12.14 10.88
CA ASP A 227 -10.35 -11.30 10.42
C ASP A 227 -9.80 -9.98 9.88
N ILE A 228 -10.51 -9.42 8.90
CA ILE A 228 -10.17 -8.14 8.28
C ILE A 228 -11.38 -7.20 8.34
N LEU A 229 -11.10 -5.91 8.47
CA LEU A 229 -12.09 -4.85 8.26
C LEU A 229 -12.09 -4.49 6.78
N THR A 230 -13.21 -4.61 6.10
CA THR A 230 -13.40 -4.06 4.76
C THR A 230 -14.29 -2.84 4.82
N LEU A 231 -13.96 -1.79 4.08
CA LEU A 231 -14.79 -0.60 3.99
C LEU A 231 -14.66 0.07 2.62
N ARG A 232 -15.74 0.73 2.19
CA ARG A 232 -15.79 1.54 0.98
C ARG A 232 -16.47 2.86 1.27
N GLY A 233 -16.14 3.89 0.50
CA GLY A 233 -16.76 5.18 0.65
C GLY A 233 -16.09 6.27 -0.17
N SER A 234 -16.61 7.48 0.04
CA SER A 234 -16.15 8.67 -0.66
C SER A 234 -15.21 9.49 0.23
N ALA A 235 -13.97 9.66 -0.22
CA ALA A 235 -12.88 10.26 0.51
C ALA A 235 -12.67 11.75 0.18
N GLU A 236 -12.20 12.51 1.16
CA GLU A 236 -11.68 13.87 0.99
C GLU A 236 -10.49 14.13 1.92
N LEU A 237 -9.61 15.03 1.52
CA LEU A 237 -8.40 15.37 2.28
C LEU A 237 -8.65 16.59 3.16
N ARG A 238 -8.35 16.47 4.46
CA ARG A 238 -8.68 17.43 5.50
C ARG A 238 -7.46 17.89 6.29
N THR A 239 -7.47 19.14 6.73
CA THR A 239 -6.40 19.70 7.60
C THR A 239 -6.94 20.46 8.82
N ASP A 240 -8.18 20.16 9.21
CA ASP A 240 -8.83 20.72 10.39
C ASP A 240 -7.99 20.45 11.66
N GLY A 241 -7.61 21.50 12.38
CA GLY A 241 -6.74 21.39 13.55
C GLY A 241 -7.27 20.43 14.62
N GLY A 242 -8.58 20.43 14.87
CA GLY A 242 -9.22 19.50 15.79
C GLY A 242 -9.07 18.03 15.37
N LEU A 243 -9.20 17.74 14.06
CA LEU A 243 -9.00 16.39 13.52
C LEU A 243 -7.53 15.97 13.60
N LEU A 244 -6.59 16.87 13.27
CA LEU A 244 -5.16 16.57 13.35
C LEU A 244 -4.74 16.23 14.80
N GLN A 245 -5.24 16.99 15.79
CA GLN A 245 -4.95 16.76 17.21
C GLN A 245 -5.40 15.38 17.70
N ARG A 246 -6.54 14.87 17.22
CA ARG A 246 -7.04 13.52 17.58
C ARG A 246 -6.03 12.41 17.29
N PHE A 247 -5.18 12.61 16.28
CA PHE A 247 -4.17 11.66 15.84
C PHE A 247 -2.75 12.03 16.31
N LYS A 248 -2.60 12.87 17.32
CA LYS A 248 -1.27 13.27 17.81
C LYS A 248 -0.58 12.11 18.53
N VAL A 249 0.60 11.74 18.04
CA VAL A 249 1.46 10.69 18.61
C VAL A 249 2.84 11.29 18.88
N GLN A 250 3.40 11.07 20.07
CA GLN A 250 4.72 11.59 20.46
C GLN A 250 4.88 13.10 20.21
N GLY A 251 3.83 13.87 20.47
CA GLY A 251 3.83 15.33 20.26
C GLY A 251 3.68 15.77 18.80
N LYS A 252 3.51 14.85 17.85
CA LYS A 252 3.44 15.14 16.41
C LYS A 252 2.08 14.77 15.81
N GLU A 253 1.49 15.72 15.12
CA GLU A 253 0.25 15.54 14.35
C GLU A 253 0.54 14.99 12.94
N PRO A 254 -0.41 14.27 12.32
CA PRO A 254 -0.30 13.99 10.90
C PRO A 254 -0.38 15.29 10.10
N LYS A 255 0.06 15.27 8.84
CA LYS A 255 0.06 16.47 8.00
C LYS A 255 -1.33 16.82 7.44
N LEU A 256 -2.14 15.79 7.28
CA LEU A 256 -3.54 15.81 6.86
C LEU A 256 -4.25 14.57 7.41
N VAL A 257 -5.58 14.57 7.33
CA VAL A 257 -6.45 13.42 7.62
C VAL A 257 -7.27 13.14 6.36
N THR A 258 -7.40 11.87 6.00
CA THR A 258 -8.35 11.47 4.96
C THR A 258 -9.69 11.18 5.65
N LYS A 259 -10.72 11.98 5.35
CA LYS A 259 -12.10 11.77 5.81
C LYS A 259 -12.84 10.93 4.77
N ILE A 260 -13.58 9.91 5.19
CA ILE A 260 -14.27 8.97 4.31
C ILE A 260 -15.71 8.85 4.78
N ASN A 261 -16.66 9.25 3.93
CA ASN A 261 -18.07 8.99 4.18
C ASN A 261 -18.39 7.56 3.73
N LEU A 262 -18.79 6.70 4.65
CA LEU A 262 -18.93 5.27 4.39
C LEU A 262 -20.12 4.95 3.49
N SER A 263 -19.90 4.06 2.52
CA SER A 263 -20.95 3.37 1.77
C SER A 263 -21.12 1.93 2.25
N SER A 264 -20.05 1.30 2.74
CA SER A 264 -20.08 0.01 3.41
C SER A 264 -18.94 -0.15 4.41
N ILE A 265 -19.18 -0.95 5.45
CA ILE A 265 -18.17 -1.38 6.41
C ILE A 265 -18.56 -2.76 6.96
N GLU A 266 -17.60 -3.68 7.02
CA GLU A 266 -17.84 -5.06 7.47
C GLU A 266 -16.55 -5.66 8.04
N ILE A 267 -16.66 -6.41 9.14
CA ILE A 267 -15.63 -7.34 9.59
C ILE A 267 -15.93 -8.70 8.97
N LYS A 268 -14.94 -9.33 8.34
CA LYS A 268 -15.09 -10.68 7.81
C LYS A 268 -13.82 -11.52 7.99
N PRO A 269 -13.95 -12.85 8.07
CA PRO A 269 -12.80 -13.75 7.99
C PRO A 269 -12.07 -13.60 6.65
N SER A 270 -10.73 -13.60 6.69
CA SER A 270 -9.87 -13.62 5.51
C SER A 270 -9.23 -14.99 5.32
N ILE A 271 -9.64 -15.68 4.25
CA ILE A 271 -9.07 -16.98 3.87
C ILE A 271 -7.63 -16.78 3.36
N ALA A 272 -7.39 -15.71 2.60
CA ALA A 272 -6.07 -15.32 2.13
C ALA A 272 -5.09 -15.11 3.30
N LEU A 273 -5.49 -14.35 4.33
CA LEU A 273 -4.67 -14.08 5.50
C LEU A 273 -4.45 -15.36 6.31
N ALA A 274 -5.49 -16.18 6.52
CA ALA A 274 -5.36 -17.47 7.19
C ALA A 274 -4.37 -18.42 6.48
N LYS A 275 -4.40 -18.48 5.15
CA LYS A 275 -3.49 -19.32 4.35
C LYS A 275 -2.07 -18.75 4.21
N SER A 276 -1.87 -17.46 4.47
CA SER A 276 -0.57 -16.81 4.30
C SER A 276 0.47 -17.14 5.37
N ALA A 277 0.02 -17.62 6.54
CA ALA A 277 0.85 -17.83 7.73
C ALA A 277 1.69 -16.60 8.16
N LEU A 278 1.21 -15.37 7.86
CA LEU A 278 1.93 -14.12 8.16
C LEU A 278 2.33 -13.95 9.64
N TRP A 279 1.53 -14.49 10.56
CA TRP A 279 1.76 -14.37 12.01
C TRP A 279 2.68 -15.45 12.59
N SER A 280 3.04 -16.46 11.78
CA SER A 280 4.00 -17.47 12.22
C SER A 280 5.42 -16.89 12.22
N PRO A 281 6.29 -17.28 13.17
CA PRO A 281 7.69 -16.88 13.13
C PRO A 281 8.34 -17.33 11.83
N GLN A 282 8.56 -16.39 10.93
CA GLN A 282 9.25 -16.61 9.66
C GLN A 282 10.50 -15.74 9.61
N ILE A 283 11.61 -16.33 9.16
CA ILE A 283 12.85 -15.60 9.00
C ILE A 283 12.80 -14.92 7.64
N ALA A 284 12.94 -13.59 7.63
CA ALA A 284 13.05 -12.80 6.42
C ALA A 284 14.10 -13.42 5.46
N PRO A 285 13.79 -13.60 4.16
CA PRO A 285 14.74 -14.15 3.21
C PRO A 285 16.01 -13.31 3.15
N LYS A 286 17.17 -13.95 3.37
CA LYS A 286 18.48 -13.25 3.45
C LYS A 286 18.96 -12.74 2.09
N ASP A 287 18.46 -13.33 1.02
CA ASP A 287 18.76 -13.02 -0.38
C ASP A 287 17.87 -11.90 -0.95
N LEU A 288 16.84 -11.46 -0.20
CA LEU A 288 16.09 -10.24 -0.51
C LEU A 288 16.72 -9.05 0.21
N ILE A 289 17.45 -8.22 -0.55
CA ILE A 289 18.13 -7.04 -0.02
C ILE A 289 17.49 -5.77 -0.61
N PRO A 290 16.55 -5.10 0.11
CA PRO A 290 15.79 -3.98 -0.42
C PRO A 290 16.64 -2.87 -1.04
N SER A 291 17.80 -2.55 -0.44
CA SER A 291 18.71 -1.54 -0.96
C SER A 291 19.29 -1.88 -2.33
N GLU A 292 19.55 -3.15 -2.62
CA GLU A 292 20.03 -3.58 -3.93
C GLU A 292 18.89 -3.55 -4.96
N ILE A 293 17.67 -3.94 -4.57
CA ILE A 293 16.49 -3.85 -5.44
C ILE A 293 16.22 -2.37 -5.82
N PHE A 294 16.21 -1.46 -4.84
CA PHE A 294 16.06 -0.03 -5.11
C PHE A 294 17.14 0.50 -6.05
N LYS A 295 18.39 0.12 -5.82
CA LYS A 295 19.52 0.52 -6.67
C LYS A 295 19.35 0.00 -8.10
N SER A 296 19.03 -1.30 -8.25
CA SER A 296 18.81 -1.95 -9.54
C SER A 296 17.69 -1.25 -10.33
N HIS A 297 16.54 -1.01 -9.70
CA HIS A 297 15.43 -0.32 -10.35
C HIS A 297 15.80 1.11 -10.77
N ILE A 298 16.54 1.87 -9.93
CA ILE A 298 17.02 3.22 -10.29
C ILE A 298 17.97 3.17 -11.50
N GLN A 299 18.81 2.14 -11.59
CA GLN A 299 19.72 1.94 -12.72
C GLN A 299 18.96 1.60 -14.01
N GLN A 300 17.87 0.85 -13.91
CA GLN A 300 17.01 0.45 -15.03
C GLN A 300 16.00 1.54 -15.46
N SER A 301 15.88 2.64 -14.70
CA SER A 301 14.94 3.72 -15.00
C SER A 301 15.09 4.30 -16.41
N ASN A 302 13.99 4.36 -17.14
CA ASN A 302 13.91 5.00 -18.47
C ASN A 302 14.03 6.55 -18.43
N ALA A 303 14.07 7.16 -17.24
CA ALA A 303 14.17 8.61 -17.09
C ALA A 303 15.53 9.17 -17.60
N ARG A 304 15.45 10.19 -18.46
CA ARG A 304 16.61 10.80 -19.14
C ARG A 304 17.11 12.12 -18.54
N SER A 305 16.44 12.64 -17.50
CA SER A 305 16.77 13.94 -16.90
C SER A 305 18.18 13.99 -16.29
N ILE A 306 18.72 15.21 -16.13
CA ILE A 306 20.02 15.42 -15.47
C ILE A 306 19.98 14.87 -14.04
N GLN A 307 18.87 15.09 -13.32
CA GLN A 307 18.65 14.55 -11.99
C GLN A 307 18.68 13.01 -11.99
N ALA A 308 18.12 12.36 -13.01
CA ALA A 308 18.17 10.90 -13.14
C ALA A 308 19.61 10.38 -13.32
N LYS A 309 20.42 11.07 -14.12
CA LYS A 309 21.85 10.72 -14.29
C LYS A 309 22.62 10.84 -12.97
N ILE A 310 22.40 11.93 -12.23
CA ILE A 310 23.03 12.15 -10.91
C ILE A 310 22.59 11.06 -9.92
N ALA A 311 21.29 10.74 -9.87
CA ALA A 311 20.77 9.71 -8.97
C ALA A 311 21.38 8.33 -9.27
N ARG A 312 21.48 7.92 -10.55
CA ARG A 312 22.13 6.67 -10.97
C ARG A 312 23.60 6.61 -10.54
N ALA A 313 24.34 7.71 -10.69
CA ALA A 313 25.71 7.79 -10.23
C ALA A 313 25.81 7.66 -8.69
N ALA A 314 24.92 8.33 -7.95
CA ALA A 314 24.91 8.31 -6.50
C ALA A 314 24.61 6.92 -5.91
N VAL A 315 23.65 6.18 -6.47
CA VAL A 315 23.31 4.81 -5.99
C VAL A 315 24.36 3.76 -6.36
N SER A 316 25.27 4.08 -7.28
CA SER A 316 26.39 3.21 -7.64
C SER A 316 27.49 3.20 -6.58
N LEU A 317 27.48 4.14 -5.63
CA LEU A 317 28.41 4.17 -4.50
C LEU A 317 28.07 3.06 -3.48
N PRO A 318 29.04 2.22 -3.08
CA PRO A 318 28.80 1.14 -2.12
C PRO A 318 28.15 1.64 -0.81
N GLY A 319 27.05 1.00 -0.41
CA GLY A 319 26.36 1.28 0.86
C GLY A 319 25.58 2.61 0.92
N ALA A 320 25.64 3.46 -0.12
CA ALA A 320 24.95 4.75 -0.13
C ALA A 320 23.43 4.60 -0.01
N MET A 321 22.83 3.65 -0.74
CA MET A 321 21.39 3.39 -0.70
C MET A 321 20.94 2.91 0.68
N LYS A 322 21.65 1.94 1.27
CA LYS A 322 21.36 1.41 2.61
C LYS A 322 21.40 2.51 3.67
N LYS A 323 22.47 3.31 3.69
CA LYS A 323 22.63 4.42 4.65
C LYS A 323 21.53 5.48 4.46
N GLY A 324 21.16 5.79 3.22
CA GLY A 324 20.07 6.72 2.90
C GLY A 324 18.72 6.26 3.45
N LEU A 325 18.37 4.98 3.27
CA LEU A 325 17.13 4.39 3.79
C LEU A 325 17.11 4.38 5.32
N GLU A 326 18.21 3.96 5.97
CA GLU A 326 18.30 3.96 7.43
C GLU A 326 18.11 5.36 8.05
N ILE A 327 18.67 6.40 7.40
CA ILE A 327 18.50 7.78 7.84
C ILE A 327 17.04 8.23 7.69
N ASP A 328 16.39 7.93 6.56
CA ASP A 328 14.97 8.27 6.34
C ASP A 328 14.06 7.57 7.36
N TYR A 329 14.31 6.30 7.64
CA TYR A 329 13.53 5.51 8.60
C TYR A 329 13.76 5.96 10.05
N LYS A 330 14.91 6.55 10.39
CA LYS A 330 15.14 7.12 11.72
C LYS A 330 14.54 8.52 11.88
N LYS A 331 14.61 9.36 10.84
CA LYS A 331 14.28 10.79 10.95
C LYS A 331 12.83 11.13 10.61
N ASN A 332 12.16 10.34 9.77
CA ASN A 332 10.89 10.72 9.13
C ASN A 332 9.76 9.71 9.39
N MET A 333 9.61 9.21 10.63
CA MET A 333 8.54 8.28 11.03
C MET A 333 7.23 8.98 11.40
N TYR A 334 7.33 10.11 12.12
CA TYR A 334 6.23 10.98 12.56
C TYR A 334 6.62 12.44 12.33
#